data_AF-A0A962GD44-F1
#
_entry.id   AF-A0A962GD44-F1
#
_cell.length_a   1.000
_cell.length_b   1.000
_cell.length_c   1.000
_cell.angle_alpha   90.00
_cell.angle_beta   90.00
_cell.angle_gamma   90.00
#
_symmetry.space_group_name_H-M   'P 1'
#
loop_
_entity.id
_entity.type
_entity.pdbx_description
1 polymer ?
#
loop_
_entity_poly.entity_id
_entity_poly.type
_entity_poly.pdbx_seq_one_letter_code
_entity_poly.pdbx_strand_id
1 'polypeptide(L)'
;AESMSTELAARLKSAPQLFLRTPVVLDLSHLPALPAAEVVRDLFERIRGAGMLPVGLSYGTSENEALARTLDLPLFAKFRAAFERGGEPAVAAPAASVDTAEPPVAPTPAPAPISREPARTLHQDAPVRSGQQVYARGGDLVVTKLVANGAEVIADGSIHVYGALRGRALAGAQGDTGARIYCQEFHAELVSIAGQYRVFEDLPPDLRGKPVQAWLEGEKLLLARLG
;
A
#
# COMPACT_ATOMS: atom_id res chain seq x y z
N ALA A 1 -5.54 27.90 -2.89
CA ALA A 1 -4.11 28.24 -2.64
C ALA A 1 -3.93 29.11 -1.39
N GLU A 2 -4.69 30.21 -1.22
CA GLU A 2 -4.60 31.09 -0.02
C GLU A 2 -4.89 30.40 1.30
N SER A 3 -5.95 29.58 1.37
CA SER A 3 -6.35 28.88 2.61
C SER A 3 -5.22 28.04 3.22
N MET A 4 -4.50 27.29 2.38
CA MET A 4 -3.42 26.40 2.82
C MET A 4 -2.19 27.17 3.35
N SER A 5 -1.87 28.34 2.76
CA SER A 5 -0.74 29.16 3.25
C SER A 5 -1.06 29.75 4.63
N THR A 6 -2.31 30.18 4.83
CA THR A 6 -2.79 30.70 6.12
C THR A 6 -2.82 29.60 7.19
N GLU A 7 -3.28 28.40 6.84
CA GLU A 7 -3.31 27.26 7.76
C GLU A 7 -1.89 26.79 8.14
N LEU A 8 -0.97 26.73 7.17
CA LEU A 8 0.44 26.39 7.41
C LEU A 8 1.09 27.41 8.34
N ALA A 9 0.85 28.70 8.12
CA ALA A 9 1.37 29.77 8.98
C ALA A 9 0.79 29.71 10.40
N ALA A 10 -0.49 29.33 10.55
CA ALA A 10 -1.12 29.15 11.85
C ALA A 10 -0.50 27.98 12.63
N ARG A 11 -0.26 26.84 11.98
CA ARG A 11 0.43 25.67 12.58
C ARG A 11 1.90 25.97 12.92
N LEU A 12 2.57 26.80 12.12
CA LEU A 12 3.94 27.22 12.41
C LEU A 12 4.01 28.10 13.66
N LYS A 13 3.03 28.97 13.87
CA LYS A 13 2.94 29.85 15.06
C LYS A 13 2.68 29.08 16.35
N SER A 14 1.96 27.96 16.30
CA SER A 14 1.64 27.19 17.51
C SER A 14 2.83 26.37 18.03
N ALA A 15 3.79 25.99 17.18
CA ALA A 15 4.99 25.27 17.60
C ALA A 15 6.23 25.58 16.72
N PRO A 16 6.78 26.80 16.77
CA PRO A 16 7.81 27.27 15.84
C PRO A 16 9.11 26.44 15.88
N GLN A 17 9.53 25.97 17.05
CA GLN A 17 10.74 25.13 17.16
C GLN A 17 10.56 23.72 16.58
N LEU A 18 9.32 23.24 16.47
CA LEU A 18 9.02 21.89 15.98
C LEU A 18 9.06 21.81 14.44
N PHE A 19 8.90 22.95 13.75
CA PHE A 19 8.77 22.98 12.28
C PHE A 19 9.94 23.65 11.58
N LEU A 20 10.75 24.45 12.28
CA LEU A 20 11.96 25.05 11.71
C LEU A 20 12.93 23.96 11.25
N ARG A 21 13.34 24.06 9.98
CA ARG A 21 14.22 23.13 9.28
C ARG A 21 13.75 21.67 9.26
N THR A 22 12.47 21.42 9.51
CA THR A 22 11.92 20.07 9.54
C THR A 22 11.81 19.53 8.11
N PRO A 23 12.26 18.29 7.83
CA PRO A 23 12.06 17.66 6.54
C PRO A 23 10.58 17.35 6.32
N VAL A 24 10.04 17.75 5.17
CA VAL A 24 8.63 17.56 4.81
C VAL A 24 8.53 16.73 3.54
N VAL A 25 7.75 15.66 3.58
CA VAL A 25 7.33 14.89 2.40
C VAL A 25 5.91 15.29 2.05
N LEU A 26 5.65 15.61 0.79
CA LEU A 26 4.30 15.94 0.33
C LEU A 26 3.56 14.70 -0.15
N ASP A 27 2.43 14.39 0.47
CA ASP A 27 1.51 13.37 0.00
C ASP A 27 0.38 14.00 -0.81
N LEU A 28 0.34 13.68 -2.11
CA LEU A 28 -0.69 14.16 -3.05
C LEU A 28 -1.78 13.10 -3.32
N SER A 29 -1.70 11.93 -2.69
CA SER A 29 -2.54 10.78 -3.03
C SER A 29 -4.01 10.91 -2.63
N HIS A 30 -4.36 11.89 -1.80
CA HIS A 30 -5.75 12.20 -1.41
C HIS A 30 -6.38 13.28 -2.30
N LEU A 31 -5.67 13.78 -3.31
CA LEU A 31 -6.24 14.72 -4.27
C LEU A 31 -7.02 13.95 -5.36
N PRO A 32 -8.17 14.47 -5.81
CA PRO A 32 -8.98 13.82 -6.86
C PRO A 32 -8.27 13.78 -8.22
N ALA A 33 -7.31 14.68 -8.44
CA ALA A 33 -6.44 14.69 -9.61
C ALA A 33 -5.09 15.31 -9.21
N LEU A 34 -4.02 14.87 -9.87
CA LEU A 34 -2.69 15.43 -9.59
C LEU A 34 -2.57 16.85 -10.14
N PRO A 35 -2.06 17.78 -9.33
CA PRO A 35 -1.80 19.14 -9.78
C PRO A 35 -0.65 19.17 -10.80
N ALA A 36 -0.67 20.16 -11.68
CA ALA A 36 0.43 20.39 -12.61
C ALA A 36 1.76 20.63 -11.87
N ALA A 37 2.88 20.32 -12.53
CA ALA A 37 4.22 20.44 -11.96
C ALA A 37 4.51 21.83 -11.37
N GLU A 38 4.06 22.90 -12.03
CA GLU A 38 4.27 24.28 -11.54
C GLU A 38 3.55 24.56 -10.22
N VAL A 39 2.36 24.00 -10.03
CA VAL A 39 1.61 24.15 -8.77
C VAL A 39 2.35 23.46 -7.62
N VAL A 40 2.95 22.30 -7.88
CA VAL A 40 3.76 21.59 -6.88
C VAL A 40 5.06 22.34 -6.58
N ARG A 41 5.70 22.92 -7.61
CA ARG A 41 6.89 23.76 -7.44
C ARG A 41 6.59 24.98 -6.55
N ASP A 42 5.50 25.70 -6.84
CA ASP A 42 5.05 26.84 -6.04
C ASP A 42 4.77 26.44 -4.59
N LEU A 43 4.23 25.23 -4.37
CA LEU A 43 4.00 24.71 -3.04
C LEU A 43 5.31 24.44 -2.29
N PHE A 44 6.31 23.85 -2.94
CA PHE A 44 7.63 23.64 -2.34
C PHE A 44 8.27 24.97 -1.93
N GLU A 45 8.18 26.01 -2.76
CA GLU A 45 8.71 27.34 -2.43
C GLU A 45 7.98 27.97 -1.23
N ARG A 46 6.67 27.80 -1.13
CA ARG A 46 5.90 28.28 0.04
C ARG A 46 6.28 27.55 1.32
N ILE A 47 6.51 26.23 1.26
CA ILE A 47 6.95 25.43 2.41
C ILE A 47 8.36 25.86 2.85
N ARG A 48 9.27 26.14 1.91
CA ARG A 48 10.59 26.71 2.19
C ARG A 48 10.49 28.09 2.84
N GLY A 49 9.63 28.97 2.32
CA GLY A 49 9.36 30.30 2.87
C GLY A 49 8.79 30.25 4.29
N ALA A 50 8.07 29.17 4.64
CA ALA A 50 7.61 28.90 6.01
C ALA A 50 8.69 28.28 6.92
N GLY A 51 9.94 28.14 6.47
CA GLY A 51 11.06 27.66 7.27
C GLY A 51 11.21 26.14 7.36
N MET A 52 10.41 25.38 6.61
CA MET A 52 10.52 23.92 6.50
C MET A 52 11.38 23.52 5.29
N LEU A 53 11.82 22.26 5.24
CA LEU A 53 12.63 21.72 4.14
C LEU A 53 11.82 20.66 3.40
N PRO A 54 11.13 21.00 2.30
CA PRO A 54 10.46 19.97 1.50
C PRO A 54 11.51 19.12 0.80
N VAL A 55 11.49 17.82 1.06
CA VAL A 55 12.53 16.86 0.62
C VAL A 55 12.07 15.94 -0.50
N GLY A 56 10.77 15.84 -0.78
CA GLY A 56 10.25 15.13 -1.95
C GLY A 56 8.78 14.74 -1.82
N LEU A 57 8.33 13.80 -2.65
CA LEU A 57 6.93 13.40 -2.79
C LEU A 57 6.68 12.00 -2.23
N SER A 58 5.46 11.77 -1.75
CA SER A 58 4.97 10.45 -1.34
C SER A 58 4.61 9.62 -2.58
N TYR A 59 5.05 8.37 -2.60
CA TYR A 59 4.69 7.40 -3.62
C TYR A 59 3.19 7.07 -3.55
N GLY A 60 2.54 6.86 -4.70
CA GLY A 60 1.10 6.58 -4.70
C GLY A 60 0.54 6.01 -6.00
N THR A 61 1.05 6.46 -7.15
CA THR A 61 0.60 6.05 -8.50
C THR A 61 1.75 6.21 -9.51
N SER A 62 1.62 5.64 -10.72
CA SER A 62 2.54 5.88 -11.84
C SER A 62 2.59 7.36 -12.26
N GLU A 63 1.50 8.09 -12.04
CA GLU A 63 1.41 9.53 -12.30
C GLU A 63 2.20 10.35 -11.27
N ASN A 64 2.21 9.96 -9.98
CA ASN A 64 3.11 10.55 -8.97
C ASN A 64 4.58 10.36 -9.33
N GLU A 65 4.90 9.20 -9.90
CA GLU A 65 6.27 8.88 -10.32
C GLU A 65 6.72 9.72 -11.51
N ALA A 66 5.83 9.92 -12.49
CA ALA A 66 6.09 10.82 -13.61
C ALA A 66 6.30 12.27 -13.12
N LEU A 67 5.44 12.74 -12.23
CA LEU A 67 5.51 14.08 -11.64
C LEU A 67 6.80 14.30 -10.83
N ALA A 68 7.18 13.33 -10.00
CA ALA A 68 8.43 13.39 -9.24
C ALA A 68 9.66 13.44 -10.15
N ARG A 69 9.67 12.66 -11.23
CA ARG A 69 10.72 12.71 -12.26
C ARG A 69 10.77 14.07 -12.96
N THR A 70 9.63 14.65 -13.33
CA THR A 70 9.56 15.99 -13.93
C THR A 70 10.12 17.07 -13.01
N LEU A 71 9.94 16.92 -11.70
CA LEU A 71 10.37 17.88 -10.70
C LEU A 71 11.76 17.62 -10.12
N ASP A 72 12.45 16.56 -10.55
CA ASP A 72 13.72 16.07 -9.99
C ASP A 72 13.65 15.89 -8.47
N LEU A 73 12.55 15.31 -8.00
CA LEU A 73 12.29 15.06 -6.59
C LEU A 73 12.38 13.56 -6.28
N PRO A 74 12.98 13.19 -5.13
CA PRO A 74 12.93 11.80 -4.69
C PRO A 74 11.50 11.42 -4.28
N LEU A 75 11.17 10.15 -4.49
CA LEU A 75 9.95 9.53 -4.00
C LEU A 75 10.22 8.81 -2.69
N PHE A 76 9.35 9.03 -1.72
CA PHE A 76 9.34 8.34 -0.44
C PHE A 76 8.16 7.38 -0.41
N ALA A 77 8.36 6.16 0.09
CA ALA A 77 7.23 5.28 0.41
C ALA A 77 6.27 5.99 1.37
N LYS A 78 4.96 5.77 1.25
CA LYS A 78 3.98 6.34 2.17
C LYS A 78 4.37 5.97 3.60
N PHE A 79 4.86 6.96 4.35
CA PHE A 79 4.91 6.85 5.80
C PHE A 79 3.45 6.93 6.26
N ARG A 80 2.84 5.78 6.56
CA ARG A 80 1.66 5.77 7.43
C ARG A 80 2.14 6.19 8.82
N ALA A 81 2.32 7.49 9.01
CA ALA A 81 2.30 8.06 10.34
C ALA A 81 0.94 7.68 10.93
N ALA A 82 0.99 6.88 12.00
CA ALA A 82 -0.17 6.52 12.79
C ALA A 82 -1.02 7.77 13.06
N PHE A 83 -2.26 7.79 12.55
CA PHE A 83 -3.45 8.47 13.09
C PHE A 83 -4.52 8.53 11.98
N GLU A 84 -5.20 7.41 11.73
CA GLU A 84 -6.62 7.45 11.37
C GLU A 84 -7.34 6.47 12.31
N ARG A 85 -7.67 6.97 13.50
CA ARG A 85 -8.72 6.39 14.33
C ARG A 85 -10.05 6.91 13.78
N GLY A 86 -10.83 5.97 13.24
CA GLY A 86 -12.29 6.03 13.20
C GLY A 86 -12.89 6.77 12.02
N GLY A 87 -13.70 6.05 11.23
CA GLY A 87 -14.73 6.67 10.41
C GLY A 87 -14.94 6.06 9.02
N GLU A 88 -15.52 4.87 9.00
CA GLU A 88 -16.42 4.36 7.94
C GLU A 88 -15.91 4.07 6.50
N PRO A 89 -16.57 3.11 5.82
CA PRO A 89 -16.05 2.50 4.60
C PRO A 89 -16.48 3.28 3.36
N ALA A 90 -15.51 3.78 2.59
CA ALA A 90 -15.78 4.36 1.29
C ALA A 90 -15.88 3.24 0.24
N VAL A 91 -17.11 3.13 -0.26
CA VAL A 91 -17.63 2.20 -1.27
C VAL A 91 -16.91 2.35 -2.62
N ALA A 92 -16.81 1.20 -3.30
CA ALA A 92 -16.45 0.93 -4.68
C ALA A 92 -16.44 2.12 -5.68
N ALA A 93 -15.38 2.16 -6.50
CA ALA A 93 -15.34 2.92 -7.75
C ALA A 93 -15.56 1.97 -8.94
N PRO A 94 -16.55 2.23 -9.83
CA PRO A 94 -16.81 1.42 -11.01
C PRO A 94 -15.93 1.85 -12.20
N ALA A 95 -15.63 0.88 -13.06
CA ALA A 95 -14.96 1.06 -14.34
C ALA A 95 -15.88 1.78 -15.35
N ALA A 96 -15.27 2.62 -16.19
CA ALA A 96 -15.92 3.41 -17.22
C ALA A 96 -16.04 2.66 -18.56
N SER A 97 -17.17 2.84 -19.26
CA SER A 97 -17.21 3.12 -20.71
C SER A 97 -18.65 3.38 -21.21
N VAL A 98 -18.80 4.47 -21.96
CA VAL A 98 -19.98 4.92 -22.74
C VAL A 98 -20.05 4.16 -24.07
N ASP A 99 -21.22 3.68 -24.51
CA ASP A 99 -22.15 4.39 -25.43
C ASP A 99 -23.32 3.50 -25.95
N THR A 100 -24.52 4.08 -25.92
CA THR A 100 -25.72 3.96 -26.78
C THR A 100 -26.26 2.62 -27.37
N ALA A 101 -27.55 2.37 -27.03
CA ALA A 101 -28.69 1.75 -27.75
C ALA A 101 -28.85 0.21 -27.92
N GLU A 102 -29.91 -0.30 -27.28
CA GLU A 102 -30.66 -1.57 -27.47
C GLU A 102 -31.62 -1.49 -28.70
N PRO A 103 -32.32 -2.56 -29.20
CA PRO A 103 -32.39 -4.01 -28.83
C PRO A 103 -32.44 -4.94 -30.12
N PRO A 104 -32.95 -6.22 -30.16
CA PRO A 104 -33.34 -7.22 -29.15
C PRO A 104 -32.73 -8.66 -29.32
N VAL A 105 -33.07 -9.49 -28.33
CA VAL A 105 -32.78 -10.90 -27.96
C VAL A 105 -32.73 -11.99 -29.06
N ALA A 106 -31.70 -12.86 -28.99
CA ALA A 106 -31.69 -14.28 -29.43
C ALA A 106 -30.64 -15.10 -28.60
N PRO A 107 -30.78 -16.43 -28.41
CA PRO A 107 -30.14 -17.17 -27.31
C PRO A 107 -28.73 -17.76 -27.61
N THR A 108 -27.87 -17.73 -26.58
CA THR A 108 -26.72 -18.60 -26.16
C THR A 108 -25.63 -19.00 -27.19
N PRO A 109 -24.33 -18.79 -26.84
CA PRO A 109 -23.50 -19.93 -26.42
C PRO A 109 -22.69 -19.66 -25.13
N ALA A 110 -22.37 -20.74 -24.43
CA ALA A 110 -21.60 -20.75 -23.18
C ALA A 110 -20.22 -20.06 -23.31
N PRO A 111 -19.71 -19.37 -22.27
CA PRO A 111 -18.43 -18.69 -22.32
C PRO A 111 -17.27 -19.69 -22.44
N ALA A 112 -16.41 -19.46 -23.41
CA ALA A 112 -15.16 -20.18 -23.62
C ALA A 112 -14.22 -20.03 -22.40
N PRO A 113 -13.39 -21.04 -22.10
CA PRO A 113 -12.49 -21.01 -20.96
C PRO A 113 -11.43 -19.90 -21.14
N ILE A 114 -11.39 -18.99 -20.17
CA ILE A 114 -10.32 -18.02 -19.96
C ILE A 114 -9.00 -18.80 -19.86
N SER A 115 -8.14 -18.65 -20.86
CA SER A 115 -6.76 -19.14 -20.83
C SER A 115 -6.01 -18.39 -19.74
N ARG A 116 -5.90 -19.00 -18.56
CA ARG A 116 -5.01 -18.54 -17.49
C ARG A 116 -3.57 -18.78 -17.96
N GLU A 117 -2.82 -17.71 -18.22
CA GLU A 117 -1.37 -17.82 -18.28
C GLU A 117 -0.89 -18.53 -17.00
N PRO A 118 0.14 -19.40 -17.07
CA PRO A 118 0.63 -20.10 -15.89
C PRO A 118 1.12 -19.07 -14.87
N ALA A 119 0.47 -19.03 -13.70
CA ALA A 119 0.86 -18.17 -12.60
C ALA A 119 2.33 -18.40 -12.26
N ARG A 120 3.17 -17.37 -12.45
CA ARG A 120 4.61 -17.46 -12.17
C ARG A 120 4.87 -17.06 -10.73
N THR A 121 5.45 -17.98 -9.96
CA THR A 121 5.92 -17.69 -8.61
C THR A 121 7.19 -16.84 -8.65
N LEU A 122 7.21 -15.72 -7.91
CA LEU A 122 8.39 -14.90 -7.71
C LEU A 122 9.18 -15.40 -6.50
N HIS A 123 10.48 -15.63 -6.67
CA HIS A 123 11.40 -15.97 -5.58
C HIS A 123 12.24 -14.76 -5.17
N GLN A 124 12.18 -14.41 -3.89
CA GLN A 124 12.93 -13.33 -3.26
C GLN A 124 13.96 -13.94 -2.29
N ASP A 125 15.19 -14.10 -2.78
CA ASP A 125 16.27 -14.77 -2.05
C ASP A 125 17.11 -13.85 -1.14
N ALA A 126 16.90 -12.54 -1.24
CA ALA A 126 17.50 -11.54 -0.39
C ALA A 126 16.52 -11.03 0.68
N PRO A 127 17.00 -10.60 1.86
CA PRO A 127 16.13 -10.02 2.88
C PRO A 127 15.44 -8.76 2.36
N VAL A 128 14.15 -8.61 2.66
CA VAL A 128 13.38 -7.39 2.35
C VAL A 128 13.55 -6.42 3.51
N ARG A 129 14.25 -5.31 3.26
CA ARG A 129 14.67 -4.35 4.29
C ARG A 129 13.60 -3.28 4.50
N SER A 130 13.72 -2.55 5.60
CA SER A 130 12.79 -1.47 5.93
C SER A 130 12.65 -0.47 4.78
N GLY A 131 11.41 -0.09 4.46
CA GLY A 131 11.08 0.80 3.36
C GLY A 131 11.08 0.16 1.96
N GLN A 132 11.50 -1.11 1.83
CA GLN A 132 11.42 -1.82 0.55
C GLN A 132 10.05 -2.45 0.35
N GLN A 133 9.62 -2.50 -0.92
CA GLN A 133 8.43 -3.21 -1.36
C GLN A 133 8.81 -4.23 -2.43
N VAL A 134 8.33 -5.46 -2.28
CA VAL A 134 8.44 -6.53 -3.29
C VAL A 134 7.04 -6.95 -3.71
N TYR A 135 6.78 -6.99 -5.01
CA TYR A 135 5.46 -7.33 -5.55
C TYR A 135 5.56 -8.44 -6.60
N ALA A 136 4.95 -9.60 -6.30
CA ALA A 136 4.71 -10.68 -7.25
C ALA A 136 3.37 -10.48 -7.99
N ARG A 137 3.45 -9.93 -9.21
CA ARG A 137 2.29 -9.77 -10.09
C ARG A 137 1.94 -11.09 -10.77
N GLY A 138 0.65 -11.42 -10.81
CA GLY A 138 0.10 -12.59 -11.50
C GLY A 138 0.42 -13.94 -10.83
N GLY A 139 0.91 -13.96 -9.60
CA GLY A 139 1.26 -15.22 -8.93
C GLY A 139 1.66 -15.08 -7.47
N ASP A 140 2.23 -16.17 -6.95
CA ASP A 140 2.66 -16.29 -5.56
C ASP A 140 4.03 -15.63 -5.34
N LEU A 141 4.31 -15.25 -4.09
CA LEU A 141 5.61 -14.75 -3.65
C LEU A 141 6.23 -15.71 -2.64
N VAL A 142 7.46 -16.13 -2.89
CA VAL A 142 8.28 -16.90 -1.95
C VAL A 142 9.46 -16.04 -1.50
N VAL A 143 9.55 -15.76 -0.21
CA VAL A 143 10.66 -15.06 0.43
C VAL A 143 11.45 -16.06 1.28
N THR A 144 12.72 -16.29 0.97
CA THR A 144 13.55 -17.27 1.68
C THR A 144 14.34 -16.68 2.85
N LYS A 145 14.15 -15.38 3.12
CA LYS A 145 14.82 -14.59 4.16
C LYS A 145 13.83 -13.74 4.95
N LEU A 146 14.34 -12.89 5.84
CA LEU A 146 13.53 -12.01 6.67
C LEU A 146 12.80 -10.93 5.85
N VAL A 147 11.63 -10.55 6.33
CA VAL A 147 10.90 -9.33 5.95
C VAL A 147 10.97 -8.38 7.15
N ALA A 148 11.72 -7.30 7.04
CA ALA A 148 12.01 -6.39 8.15
C ALA A 148 10.82 -5.51 8.54
N ASN A 149 10.89 -4.88 9.72
CA ASN A 149 9.94 -3.83 10.10
C ASN A 149 9.90 -2.74 9.03
N GLY A 150 8.72 -2.24 8.69
CA GLY A 150 8.51 -1.25 7.64
C GLY A 150 8.69 -1.77 6.21
N ALA A 151 9.10 -3.02 6.00
CA ALA A 151 9.14 -3.65 4.68
C ALA A 151 7.75 -4.13 4.26
N GLU A 152 7.54 -4.28 2.96
CA GLU A 152 6.26 -4.73 2.40
C GLU A 152 6.46 -5.81 1.35
N VAL A 153 5.67 -6.87 1.45
CA VAL A 153 5.62 -7.95 0.48
C VAL A 153 4.19 -8.14 -0.02
N ILE A 154 4.01 -8.12 -1.33
CA ILE A 154 2.71 -8.15 -2.00
C ILE A 154 2.71 -9.30 -3.00
N ALA A 155 1.60 -10.03 -3.08
CA ALA A 155 1.37 -11.02 -4.13
C ALA A 155 -0.09 -10.98 -4.59
N ASP A 156 -0.30 -11.20 -5.89
CA ASP A 156 -1.65 -11.43 -6.41
C ASP A 156 -2.19 -12.80 -5.98
N GLY A 157 -1.29 -13.76 -5.75
CA GLY A 157 -1.59 -15.06 -5.13
C GLY A 157 -1.19 -15.11 -3.64
N SER A 158 -0.66 -16.25 -3.23
CA SER A 158 -0.21 -16.54 -1.86
C SER A 158 1.20 -16.01 -1.57
N ILE A 159 1.49 -15.79 -0.29
CA ILE A 159 2.82 -15.37 0.20
C ILE A 159 3.39 -16.45 1.12
N HIS A 160 4.64 -16.83 0.89
CA HIS A 160 5.40 -17.76 1.72
C HIS A 160 6.66 -17.07 2.22
N VAL A 161 6.79 -16.90 3.54
CA VAL A 161 7.98 -16.33 4.18
C VAL A 161 8.70 -17.39 4.98
N TYR A 162 9.77 -17.96 4.42
CA TYR A 162 10.63 -18.93 5.11
C TYR A 162 11.67 -18.22 6.00
N GLY A 163 11.19 -17.32 6.84
CA GLY A 163 11.96 -16.54 7.80
C GLY A 163 11.04 -15.71 8.70
N ALA A 164 11.61 -14.71 9.37
CA ALA A 164 10.85 -13.78 10.19
C ALA A 164 10.06 -12.79 9.32
N LEU A 165 8.72 -12.86 9.43
CA LEU A 165 7.82 -11.85 8.87
C LEU A 165 7.59 -10.79 9.94
N ARG A 166 8.33 -9.68 9.87
CA ARG A 166 8.18 -8.53 10.79
C ARG A 166 7.42 -7.36 10.16
N GLY A 167 7.59 -7.15 8.85
CA GLY A 167 6.90 -6.11 8.10
C GLY A 167 5.45 -6.48 7.75
N ARG A 168 5.02 -6.03 6.57
CA ARG A 168 3.64 -6.16 6.08
C ARG A 168 3.55 -7.19 4.95
N ALA A 169 2.55 -8.06 5.00
CA ALA A 169 2.27 -9.04 3.95
C ALA A 169 0.85 -8.87 3.40
N LEU A 170 0.73 -8.68 2.08
CA LEU A 170 -0.53 -8.45 1.38
C LEU A 170 -0.69 -9.49 0.27
N ALA A 171 -1.42 -10.57 0.57
CA ALA A 171 -1.74 -11.63 -0.39
C ALA A 171 -3.09 -11.37 -1.06
N GLY A 172 -3.33 -12.02 -2.20
CA GLY A 172 -4.57 -11.85 -2.94
C GLY A 172 -4.80 -10.40 -3.37
N ALA A 173 -3.76 -9.67 -3.77
CA ALA A 173 -3.83 -8.24 -4.05
C ALA A 173 -4.83 -7.87 -5.16
N GLN A 174 -5.16 -8.81 -6.05
CA GLN A 174 -6.21 -8.69 -7.08
C GLN A 174 -7.56 -9.28 -6.65
N GLY A 175 -7.78 -9.46 -5.35
CA GLY A 175 -9.04 -9.96 -4.80
C GLY A 175 -9.15 -11.49 -4.72
N ASP A 176 -8.03 -12.23 -4.81
CA ASP A 176 -8.04 -13.68 -4.59
C ASP A 176 -8.28 -14.01 -3.12
N THR A 177 -9.53 -14.35 -2.78
CA THR A 177 -9.94 -14.73 -1.42
C THR A 177 -9.43 -16.12 -1.01
N GLY A 178 -8.97 -16.92 -1.98
CA GLY A 178 -8.34 -18.22 -1.74
C GLY A 178 -6.85 -18.13 -1.39
N ALA A 179 -6.24 -16.96 -1.57
CA ALA A 179 -4.84 -16.72 -1.24
C ALA A 179 -4.55 -16.93 0.25
N ARG A 180 -3.31 -17.30 0.55
CA ARG A 180 -2.86 -17.56 1.93
C ARG A 180 -1.53 -16.88 2.22
N ILE A 181 -1.28 -16.62 3.49
CA ILE A 181 0.02 -16.16 3.96
C ILE A 181 0.59 -17.22 4.90
N TYR A 182 1.82 -17.65 4.64
CA TYR A 182 2.56 -18.57 5.50
C TYR A 182 3.85 -17.92 5.96
N CYS A 183 4.23 -18.12 7.21
CA CYS A 183 5.54 -17.72 7.71
C CYS A 183 6.12 -18.72 8.72
N GLN A 184 7.45 -18.74 8.87
CA GLN A 184 8.13 -19.55 9.88
C GLN A 184 8.20 -18.86 11.26
N GLU A 185 8.37 -17.54 11.29
CA GLU A 185 8.37 -16.76 12.53
C GLU A 185 7.44 -15.55 12.38
N PHE A 186 6.31 -15.59 13.09
CA PHE A 186 5.29 -14.54 12.99
C PHE A 186 5.60 -13.36 13.92
N HIS A 187 5.91 -12.22 13.30
CA HIS A 187 6.17 -10.95 13.94
C HIS A 187 5.51 -9.77 13.21
N ALA A 188 4.51 -10.04 12.38
CA ALA A 188 4.04 -9.12 11.35
C ALA A 188 3.45 -7.84 11.95
N GLU A 189 3.75 -6.69 11.34
CA GLU A 189 3.02 -5.44 11.57
C GLU A 189 1.58 -5.53 11.05
N LEU A 190 1.41 -6.14 9.88
CA LEU A 190 0.13 -6.26 9.19
C LEU A 190 0.09 -7.51 8.31
N VAL A 191 -1.04 -8.20 8.32
CA VAL A 191 -1.39 -9.18 7.28
C VAL A 191 -2.69 -8.80 6.58
N SER A 192 -2.77 -9.01 5.27
CA SER A 192 -3.96 -8.76 4.46
C SER A 192 -4.16 -9.86 3.43
N ILE A 193 -5.40 -10.27 3.20
CA ILE A 193 -5.81 -11.20 2.14
C ILE A 193 -7.04 -10.60 1.46
N ALA A 194 -6.97 -10.39 0.14
CA ALA A 194 -8.09 -9.84 -0.65
C ALA A 194 -8.74 -8.58 -0.05
N GLY A 195 -7.91 -7.66 0.45
CA GLY A 195 -8.35 -6.40 1.06
C GLY A 195 -8.81 -6.51 2.51
N GLN A 196 -9.06 -7.71 3.05
CA GLN A 196 -9.31 -7.89 4.48
C GLN A 196 -7.98 -7.96 5.24
N TYR A 197 -7.81 -7.08 6.23
CA TYR A 197 -6.52 -6.93 6.92
C TYR A 197 -6.63 -6.94 8.43
N ARG A 198 -5.51 -7.24 9.07
CA ARG A 198 -5.31 -7.11 10.51
C ARG A 198 -3.96 -6.49 10.79
N VAL A 199 -3.97 -5.44 11.62
CA VAL A 199 -2.78 -4.78 12.17
C VAL A 199 -2.46 -5.41 13.53
N PHE A 200 -1.18 -5.56 13.85
CA PHE A 200 -0.73 -6.09 15.14
C PHE A 200 0.15 -5.05 15.83
N GLU A 201 -0.41 -4.36 16.82
CA GLU A 201 0.36 -3.55 17.77
C GLU A 201 0.99 -4.46 18.84
N ASP A 202 0.19 -5.40 19.35
CA ASP A 202 0.60 -6.48 20.23
C ASP A 202 0.28 -7.85 19.62
N LEU A 203 1.31 -8.69 19.51
CA LEU A 203 1.18 -10.03 18.95
C LEU A 203 0.65 -11.01 20.02
N PRO A 204 -0.39 -11.81 19.70
CA PRO A 204 -0.85 -12.88 20.59
C PRO A 204 0.31 -13.81 20.96
N PRO A 205 0.50 -14.15 22.25
CA PRO A 205 1.60 -15.01 22.70
C PRO A 205 1.67 -16.35 21.96
N ASP A 206 0.51 -16.90 21.60
CA ASP A 206 0.41 -18.18 20.89
C ASP A 206 0.85 -18.12 19.43
N LEU A 207 0.99 -16.92 18.85
CA LEU A 207 1.43 -16.73 17.47
C LEU A 207 2.86 -16.17 17.39
N ARG A 208 3.28 -15.37 18.38
CA ARG A 208 4.54 -14.63 18.36
C ARG A 208 5.75 -15.56 18.17
N GLY A 209 6.50 -15.34 17.09
CA GLY A 209 7.69 -16.12 16.76
C GLY A 209 7.42 -17.60 16.42
N LYS A 210 6.15 -17.95 16.15
CA LYS A 210 5.75 -19.30 15.74
C LYS A 210 5.53 -19.36 14.22
N PRO A 211 5.59 -20.57 13.64
CA PRO A 211 5.08 -20.80 12.30
C PRO A 211 3.58 -20.55 12.26
N VAL A 212 3.12 -19.70 11.35
CA VAL A 212 1.71 -19.29 11.27
C VAL A 212 1.23 -19.32 9.82
N GLN A 213 -0.01 -19.76 9.64
CA GLN A 213 -0.78 -19.55 8.43
C GLN A 213 -1.89 -18.52 8.69
N ALA A 214 -2.18 -17.69 7.69
CA ALA A 214 -3.35 -16.83 7.64
C ALA A 214 -4.18 -17.14 6.38
N TRP A 215 -5.50 -17.12 6.52
CA TRP A 215 -6.45 -17.40 5.45
C TRP A 215 -7.77 -16.66 5.70
N LEU A 216 -8.62 -16.59 4.67
CA LEU A 216 -9.99 -16.12 4.81
C LEU A 216 -10.96 -17.28 4.99
N GLU A 217 -11.89 -17.12 5.93
CA GLU A 217 -13.10 -17.92 6.02
C GLU A 217 -14.31 -16.98 5.84
N GLY A 218 -14.87 -16.95 4.64
CA GLY A 218 -15.76 -15.88 4.20
C GLY A 218 -15.01 -14.55 4.18
N GLU A 219 -15.48 -13.56 4.95
CA GLU A 219 -14.85 -12.24 5.08
C GLU A 219 -13.95 -12.13 6.33
N LYS A 220 -13.77 -13.22 7.09
CA LYS A 220 -12.98 -13.19 8.33
C LYS A 220 -11.55 -13.64 8.06
N LEU A 221 -10.59 -12.79 8.42
CA LEU A 221 -9.17 -13.12 8.42
C LEU A 221 -8.82 -13.92 9.69
N LEU A 222 -8.48 -15.19 9.48
CA LEU A 222 -8.10 -16.13 10.53
C LEU A 222 -6.60 -16.37 10.49
N LEU A 223 -6.02 -16.64 11.67
CA LEU A 223 -4.62 -16.99 11.84
C LEU A 223 -4.53 -18.18 12.80
N ALA A 224 -3.66 -19.14 12.47
CA ALA A 224 -3.36 -20.28 13.33
C ALA A 224 -1.91 -20.71 13.19
N ARG A 225 -1.40 -21.38 14.22
CA ARG A 225 -0.10 -22.04 14.15
C ARG A 225 -0.11 -23.12 13.06
N LEU A 226 1.02 -23.26 12.39
CA LEU A 226 1.31 -24.41 11.54
C LEU A 226 1.88 -25.52 12.44
N GLY A 227 1.11 -26.60 12.61
CA GLY A 227 1.39 -27.70 13.54
C GLY A 227 0.86 -27.45 14.96
#